data_AF-A0A0G1CLI5-F1
#
_entry.id   AF-A0A0G1CLI5-F1
#
_cell.length_a   1.000
_cell.length_b   1.000
_cell.length_c   1.000
_cell.angle_alpha   90.00
_cell.angle_beta   90.00
_cell.angle_gamma   90.00
#
_symmetry.space_group_name_H-M   'P 1'
#
loop_
_entity.id
_entity.type
_entity.pdbx_description
1 polymer ?
#
loop_
_entity_poly.entity_id
_entity_poly.type
_entity_poly.pdbx_seq_one_letter_code
_entity_poly.pdbx_strand_id
1 'polypeptide(L)'
;MYKVQLTLTPEENQLLSIRAQQLGYNVTKYIKLLISKEAQSLVEDYPAIKLSKKAIKTIDKAMKEHVSGKSVLLENIDDIDRL
;
A
#
# COMPACT_ATOMS: atom_id res chain seq x y z
N MET A 1 -9.66 13.07 -16.42
CA MET A 1 -9.08 11.95 -17.19
C MET A 1 -7.66 12.34 -17.58
N TYR A 2 -6.64 11.57 -17.21
CA TYR A 2 -5.24 11.87 -17.52
C TYR A 2 -4.80 11.16 -18.81
N LYS A 3 -3.98 11.84 -19.62
CA LYS A 3 -3.45 11.31 -20.88
C LYS A 3 -1.94 11.10 -20.74
N VAL A 4 -1.46 9.94 -21.17
CA VAL A 4 -0.04 9.62 -21.29
C VAL A 4 0.26 9.40 -22.77
N GLN A 5 1.27 10.07 -23.29
CA GLN A 5 1.79 9.85 -24.66
C GLN A 5 3.18 9.24 -24.55
N LEU A 6 3.38 8.14 -25.27
CA LEU A 6 4.62 7.38 -25.33
C LEU A 6 4.95 7.13 -26.79
N THR A 7 6.22 7.29 -27.14
CA THR A 7 6.74 6.89 -28.44
C THR A 7 7.51 5.60 -28.24
N LEU A 8 7.21 4.60 -29.06
CA LEU A 8 7.86 3.29 -29.01
C LEU A 8 8.60 3.06 -30.31
N THR A 9 9.74 2.39 -30.24
CA THR A 9 10.38 1.87 -31.45
C THR A 9 9.53 0.72 -32.04
N PRO A 10 9.69 0.38 -33.33
CA PRO A 10 9.00 -0.76 -33.93
C PRO A 10 9.22 -2.07 -33.16
N GLU A 11 10.44 -2.29 -32.67
CA GLU A 11 10.82 -3.49 -31.93
C GLU A 11 10.11 -3.58 -30.57
N GLU A 12 10.06 -2.47 -29.83
CA GLU A 12 9.34 -2.39 -28.55
C GLU A 12 7.85 -2.64 -28.75
N ASN A 13 7.25 -2.03 -29.77
CA ASN A 13 5.85 -2.22 -30.08
C ASN A 13 5.54 -3.68 -30.47
N GLN A 14 6.44 -4.34 -31.21
CA GLN A 14 6.29 -5.75 -31.57
C GLN A 14 6.38 -6.65 -30.33
N LEU A 15 7.36 -6.41 -29.45
CA LEU A 15 7.52 -7.17 -28.22
C LEU A 15 6.29 -7.03 -27.31
N LEU A 16 5.79 -5.80 -27.13
CA LEU A 16 4.60 -5.52 -26.35
C LEU A 16 3.35 -6.14 -27.00
N SER A 17 3.25 -6.15 -28.33
CA SER A 17 2.14 -6.77 -29.05
C SER A 17 2.06 -8.27 -28.82
N ILE A 18 3.20 -8.98 -28.88
CA ILE A 18 3.27 -10.42 -28.64
C ILE A 18 2.77 -10.75 -27.22
N ARG A 19 3.26 -9.99 -26.22
CA ARG A 19 2.84 -10.17 -24.82
C ARG A 19 1.38 -9.81 -24.59
N ALA A 20 0.89 -8.74 -25.22
CA ALA A 20 -0.50 -8.32 -25.12
C ALA A 20 -1.45 -9.37 -25.73
N GLN A 21 -1.08 -9.95 -26.88
CA GLN A 21 -1.87 -11.00 -27.54
C GLN A 21 -2.03 -12.26 -26.69
N GLN A 22 -0.99 -12.66 -25.94
CA GLN A 22 -1.07 -13.81 -25.02
C GLN A 22 -2.16 -13.63 -23.94
N LEU A 23 -2.51 -12.38 -23.62
CA LEU A 23 -3.55 -12.02 -22.65
C LEU A 23 -4.86 -11.56 -23.32
N GLY A 24 -4.96 -11.64 -24.65
CA GLY A 24 -6.11 -11.15 -25.41
C GLY A 24 -6.26 -9.62 -25.36
N TYR A 25 -5.18 -8.88 -25.11
CA TYR A 25 -5.17 -7.43 -25.01
C TYR A 25 -4.55 -6.76 -26.23
N ASN A 26 -4.97 -5.52 -26.49
CA ASN A 26 -4.21 -4.62 -27.34
C ASN A 26 -3.04 -3.99 -26.56
N VAL A 27 -2.06 -3.46 -27.28
CA VAL A 27 -0.84 -2.86 -26.70
C VAL A 27 -1.18 -1.78 -25.68
N THR A 28 -2.14 -0.91 -25.97
CA THR A 28 -2.55 0.17 -25.07
C THR A 28 -3.09 -0.35 -23.74
N LYS A 29 -3.95 -1.37 -23.77
CA LYS A 29 -4.52 -1.98 -22.56
C LYS A 29 -3.43 -2.71 -21.76
N TYR A 30 -2.51 -3.36 -22.46
CA TYR A 30 -1.38 -4.03 -21.82
C TYR A 30 -0.42 -3.03 -21.14
N ILE A 31 -0.09 -1.91 -21.78
CA ILE A 31 0.71 -0.84 -21.16
C ILE A 31 0.02 -0.28 -19.91
N LYS A 32 -1.30 -0.05 -19.96
CA LYS A 32 -2.05 0.40 -18.78
C LYS A 32 -1.93 -0.61 -17.63
N LEU A 33 -2.05 -1.90 -17.92
CA LEU A 33 -1.89 -2.95 -16.92
C LEU A 33 -0.49 -2.94 -16.30
N LEU A 34 0.56 -2.81 -17.11
CA LEU A 34 1.94 -2.73 -16.62
C LEU A 34 2.14 -1.53 -15.69
N ILE A 35 1.68 -0.34 -16.10
CA ILE A 35 1.77 0.87 -15.28
C ILE A 35 1.00 0.70 -13.98
N SER A 36 -0.21 0.13 -14.03
CA SER A 36 -1.01 -0.10 -12.82
C SER A 36 -0.35 -1.08 -11.85
N LYS A 37 0.25 -2.15 -12.37
CA LYS A 37 0.98 -3.13 -11.55
C LYS A 37 2.19 -2.51 -10.87
N GLU A 38 2.97 -1.71 -11.59
CA GLU A 38 4.14 -1.02 -11.04
C GLU A 38 3.75 0.10 -10.06
N ALA A 39 2.64 0.80 -10.32
CA ALA A 39 2.12 1.78 -9.38
C ALA A 39 1.64 1.09 -8.08
N GLN A 40 1.06 -0.10 -8.19
CA GLN A 40 0.63 -0.88 -7.03
C GLN A 40 1.81 -1.33 -6.18
N SER A 41 2.90 -1.83 -6.77
CA SER A 41 4.10 -2.22 -6.00
C SER A 41 4.68 -1.04 -5.22
N LEU A 42 4.70 0.15 -5.80
CA LEU A 42 5.15 1.37 -5.11
C LEU A 42 4.23 1.81 -3.97
N VAL A 43 2.92 1.55 -4.08
CA VAL A 43 1.94 1.88 -3.02
C VAL A 43 1.95 0.83 -1.92
N GLU A 44 2.14 -0.44 -2.24
CA GLU A 44 2.29 -1.51 -1.24
C GLU A 44 3.61 -1.40 -0.46
N ASP A 45 4.67 -0.90 -1.09
CA ASP A 45 5.91 -0.44 -0.44
C ASP A 45 5.77 0.95 0.22
N TYR A 46 4.55 1.31 0.68
CA TYR A 46 4.39 2.47 1.55
C TYR A 46 5.40 2.34 2.70
N PRO A 47 6.28 3.33 2.94
CA PRO A 47 7.38 3.14 3.85
C PRO A 47 6.79 2.80 5.21
N ALA A 48 7.00 1.57 5.66
CA ALA A 48 6.80 1.21 7.05
C ALA A 48 7.73 2.14 7.84
N ILE A 49 7.20 3.26 8.32
CA ILE A 49 7.97 4.25 9.05
C ILE A 49 8.45 3.52 10.30
N LYS A 50 9.75 3.22 10.36
CA LYS A 50 10.34 2.64 11.57
C LYS A 50 10.04 3.58 12.72
N LEU A 51 9.20 3.13 13.65
CA LEU A 51 8.93 3.85 14.88
C LEU A 51 10.24 4.13 15.61
N SER A 52 10.36 5.33 16.18
CA SER A 52 11.52 5.67 16.99
C SER A 52 11.65 4.69 18.17
N LYS A 53 12.88 4.43 18.62
CA LYS A 53 13.13 3.57 19.81
C LYS A 53 12.33 4.04 21.03
N LYS A 54 12.06 5.34 21.15
CA LYS A 54 11.23 5.92 22.22
C LYS A 54 9.77 5.49 22.09
N ALA A 55 9.18 5.60 20.89
CA ALA A 55 7.80 5.19 20.64
C ALA A 55 7.59 3.69 20.90
N ILE A 56 8.53 2.84 20.47
CA ILE A 56 8.48 1.39 20.72
C ILE A 56 8.46 1.09 22.22
N LYS A 57 9.30 1.75 23.02
CA LYS A 57 9.31 1.58 24.48
C LYS A 57 8.00 2.02 25.14
N THR A 58 7.40 3.12 24.67
CA THR A 58 6.11 3.59 25.18
C THR A 58 5.00 2.60 24.87
N ILE A 59 4.97 2.04 23.67
CA ILE A 59 3.98 1.02 23.27
C ILE A 59 4.15 -0.24 24.12
N ASP A 60 5.38 -0.73 24.27
CA ASP A 60 5.65 -1.93 25.09
C ASP A 60 5.24 -1.73 26.56
N LYS A 61 5.45 -0.53 27.10
CA LYS A 61 4.98 -0.16 28.44
C LYS A 61 3.44 -0.16 28.51
N ALA A 62 2.76 0.48 27.55
CA ALA A 62 1.30 0.56 27.53
C ALA A 62 0.65 -0.83 27.38
N MET A 63 1.23 -1.71 26.55
CA MET A 63 0.79 -3.09 26.41
C MET A 63 0.94 -3.88 27.71
N LYS A 64 2.07 -3.73 28.42
CA LYS A 64 2.28 -4.36 29.73
C LYS A 64 1.32 -3.83 30.80
N GLU A 65 1.02 -2.53 30.80
CA GLU A 65 0.03 -1.94 31.71
C GLU A 65 -1.37 -2.47 31.44
N HIS A 66 -1.75 -2.66 30.18
CA HIS A 66 -3.04 -3.26 29.82
C HIS A 66 -3.13 -4.74 30.23
N VAL A 67 -2.11 -5.54 29.91
CA VAL A 67 -2.05 -6.97 30.29
C VAL A 67 -2.05 -7.15 31.81
N SER A 68 -1.44 -6.23 32.55
CA SER A 68 -1.45 -6.26 34.03
C SER A 68 -2.72 -5.69 34.66
N GLY A 69 -3.72 -5.30 33.86
CA GLY A 69 -5.01 -4.78 34.34
C GLY A 69 -4.94 -3.35 34.90
N LYS A 70 -3.84 -2.62 34.66
CA LYS A 70 -3.67 -1.22 35.09
C LYS A 70 -4.35 -0.23 34.16
N SER A 71 -4.76 -0.66 32.97
CA SER A 71 -5.56 0.13 32.05
C SER A 71 -6.75 -0.66 31.54
N VAL A 72 -7.89 0.03 31.44
CA VAL A 72 -9.17 -0.51 30.97
C VAL A 72 -9.41 0.00 29.56
N LEU A 73 -9.89 -0.88 28.67
CA LEU A 73 -10.34 -0.47 27.35
C LEU A 73 -11.65 0.29 27.49
N LEU A 74 -11.70 1.51 26.98
CA LEU A 74 -12.93 2.29 26.87
C LEU A 74 -13.36 2.23 25.41
N GLU A 75 -14.57 1.74 25.17
CA GLU A 75 -15.12 1.67 23.81
C GLU A 75 -15.84 2.97 23.46
N ASN A 76 -16.37 3.68 24.47
CA ASN A 76 -17.08 4.93 24.31
C ASN A 76 -16.57 5.99 25.29
N ILE A 77 -16.74 7.27 24.93
CA ILE A 77 -16.29 8.40 25.77
C ILE A 77 -17.04 8.45 27.11
N ASP A 78 -18.30 7.99 27.13
CA ASP A 78 -19.14 7.93 28.33
C ASP A 78 -18.67 6.87 29.35
N ASP A 79 -17.77 5.96 28.94
CA ASP A 79 -17.19 4.96 29.85
C ASP A 79 -16.19 5.61 30.84
N ILE A 80 -15.72 6.83 30.54
CA ILE A 80 -14.85 7.61 31.44
C ILE A 80 -15.56 7.96 32.75
N ASP A 81 -16.86 8.27 32.69
CA ASP A 81 -17.65 8.66 33.86
C ASP A 81 -17.99 7.47 34.78
N ARG A 82 -17.63 6.24 34.37
CA ARG A 82 -17.90 4.98 35.09
C ARG A 82 -16.65 4.34 35.71
N LEU A 83 -15.48 4.93 35.50
CA LEU A 83 -14.20 4.55 36.12
C LEU A 83 -14.07 5.10 37.54
#